data_AF-A0A7V3A1Q8-F1
#
_entry.id   AF-A0A7V3A1Q8-F1
#
_cell.length_a   1.000
_cell.length_b   1.000
_cell.length_c   1.000
_cell.angle_alpha   90.00
_cell.angle_beta   90.00
_cell.angle_gamma   90.00
#
_symmetry.space_group_name_H-M   'P 1'
#
loop_
_entity.id
_entity.type
_entity.pdbx_description
1 polymer ?
#
loop_
_entity_poly.entity_id
_entity_poly.type
_entity_poly.pdbx_seq_one_letter_code
_entity_poly.pdbx_strand_id
1 'polypeptide(L)'
;MPQTKYLEELPTLDVIKFDPSRRYREEGVLYTGTPRKHPYDHNKIILLQSPFTSEAVFFEFKVADILYMEELPSIVTEQGETIQMVNFWIKKGALALRFQAFFVGGVSG
;
A
#
# COMPACT_ATOMS: atom_id res chain seq x y z
N MET A 1 -31.39 -23.29 -19.37
CA MET A 1 -29.95 -23.05 -19.57
C MET A 1 -29.73 -22.81 -21.06
N PRO A 2 -29.03 -21.74 -21.48
CA PRO A 2 -27.65 -21.50 -21.09
C PRO A 2 -27.43 -20.17 -20.36
N GLN A 3 -26.52 -20.18 -19.38
CA GLN A 3 -26.11 -19.03 -18.59
C GLN A 3 -24.87 -18.42 -19.26
N THR A 4 -25.06 -17.28 -19.92
CA THR A 4 -24.00 -16.55 -20.60
C THR A 4 -23.07 -15.91 -19.57
N LYS A 5 -21.87 -16.48 -19.46
CA LYS A 5 -20.56 -15.80 -19.44
C LYS A 5 -20.58 -14.32 -19.00
N TYR A 6 -20.22 -14.07 -17.74
CA TYR A 6 -19.60 -12.81 -17.33
C TYR A 6 -18.37 -13.16 -16.48
N LEU A 7 -17.20 -13.21 -17.14
CA LEU A 7 -15.96 -12.86 -16.46
C LEU A 7 -16.08 -11.35 -16.29
N GLU A 8 -16.35 -10.89 -15.07
CA GLU A 8 -16.19 -9.49 -14.74
C GLU A 8 -14.71 -9.15 -15.02
N GLU A 9 -14.48 -8.32 -16.04
CA GLU A 9 -13.16 -7.79 -16.35
C GLU A 9 -12.71 -6.96 -15.14
N LEU A 10 -11.94 -7.59 -14.25
CA LEU A 10 -11.22 -6.89 -13.21
C LEU A 10 -10.38 -5.82 -13.91
N PRO A 11 -10.51 -4.52 -13.54
CA PRO A 11 -9.72 -3.48 -14.15
C PRO A 11 -8.25 -3.86 -13.98
N THR A 12 -7.57 -3.97 -15.13
CA THR A 12 -6.14 -4.24 -15.23
C THR A 12 -5.44 -3.34 -14.24
N LEU A 13 -4.83 -3.95 -13.22
CA LEU A 13 -3.94 -3.24 -12.30
C LEU A 13 -2.85 -2.62 -13.17
N ASP A 14 -2.94 -1.31 -13.37
CA ASP A 14 -1.90 -0.53 -14.02
C ASP A 14 -0.61 -0.83 -13.29
N VAL A 15 0.24 -1.61 -13.95
CA VAL A 15 1.52 -2.08 -13.46
C VAL A 15 2.28 -0.85 -13.00
N ILE A 16 2.41 -0.71 -11.67
CA ILE A 16 3.14 0.38 -11.04
C ILE A 16 4.55 0.37 -11.64
N LYS A 17 4.89 1.49 -12.29
CA LYS A 17 6.08 1.67 -13.15
C LYS A 17 7.32 1.00 -12.56
N PHE A 18 7.78 -0.06 -13.22
CA PHE A 18 9.06 -0.71 -13.00
C PHE A 18 10.11 -0.04 -13.89
N ASP A 19 11.10 0.63 -13.30
CA ASP A 19 12.25 1.18 -14.02
C ASP A 19 13.55 0.66 -13.36
N PRO A 20 14.14 -0.43 -13.89
CA PRO A 20 15.31 -1.10 -13.32
C PRO A 20 16.59 -0.25 -13.42
N SER A 21 16.57 0.88 -14.15
CA SER A 21 17.68 1.81 -14.26
C SER A 21 17.76 2.78 -13.08
N ARG A 22 16.69 2.90 -12.28
CA ARG A 22 16.62 3.86 -11.19
C ARG A 22 17.46 3.41 -10.01
N ARG A 23 18.24 4.34 -9.46
CA ARG A 23 18.94 4.19 -8.16
C ARG A 23 17.94 4.32 -7.01
N TYR A 24 16.80 3.61 -7.07
CA TYR A 24 15.68 3.73 -6.14
C TYR A 24 16.08 3.41 -4.69
N ARG A 25 17.11 2.57 -4.49
CA ARG A 25 17.69 2.30 -3.17
C ARG A 25 18.50 3.47 -2.62
N GLU A 26 19.11 4.29 -3.49
CA GLU A 26 19.90 5.47 -3.10
C GLU A 26 19.03 6.72 -2.99
N GLU A 27 18.06 6.87 -3.90
CA GLU A 27 17.20 8.05 -4.04
C GLU A 27 15.87 7.91 -3.29
N GLY A 28 15.54 6.70 -2.82
CA GLY A 28 14.30 6.40 -2.13
C GLY A 28 14.45 6.10 -0.65
N VAL A 29 13.31 6.09 0.04
CA VAL A 29 13.15 5.62 1.43
C VAL A 29 12.14 4.47 1.40
N LEU A 30 12.49 3.36 2.05
CA LEU A 30 11.67 2.15 2.08
C LEU A 30 10.52 2.29 3.08
N TYR A 31 9.30 1.96 2.64
CA TYR A 31 8.11 1.80 3.46
C TYR A 31 7.46 0.44 3.15
N THR A 32 7.12 -0.31 4.19
CA THR A 32 6.56 -1.65 4.06
C THR A 32 5.16 -1.69 4.66
N GLY A 33 4.22 -2.31 3.96
CA GLY A 33 2.85 -2.40 4.44
C GLY A 33 1.87 -3.01 3.46
N THR A 34 0.57 -2.88 3.75
CA THR A 34 -0.52 -3.32 2.87
C THR A 34 -1.01 -2.14 2.03
N PRO A 35 -0.90 -2.19 0.69
CA PRO A 35 -1.35 -1.10 -0.17
C PRO A 35 -2.88 -1.10 -0.32
N ARG A 36 -3.47 0.09 -0.33
CA ARG A 36 -4.89 0.34 -0.59
C ARG A 36 -5.05 1.53 -1.54
N LYS A 37 -6.00 1.45 -2.46
CA LYS A 37 -6.37 2.59 -3.31
C LYS A 37 -6.94 3.70 -2.44
N HIS A 38 -6.56 4.94 -2.68
CA HIS A 38 -7.19 6.07 -2.01
C HIS A 38 -8.65 6.21 -2.52
N PRO A 39 -9.65 6.38 -1.63
CA PRO A 39 -11.07 6.31 -2.00
C PRO A 39 -11.54 7.42 -2.93
N TYR A 40 -10.87 8.57 -2.94
CA TYR A 40 -11.30 9.78 -3.66
C TYR A 40 -10.25 10.38 -4.59
N ASP A 41 -9.03 9.87 -4.61
CA ASP A 41 -7.90 10.47 -5.35
C ASP A 41 -7.05 9.36 -5.96
N HIS A 42 -7.27 9.10 -7.24
CA HIS A 42 -6.59 8.04 -7.97
C HIS A 42 -5.08 8.28 -8.15
N ASN A 43 -4.59 9.49 -7.87
CA ASN A 43 -3.16 9.80 -7.92
C ASN A 43 -2.46 9.53 -6.59
N LYS A 44 -3.16 8.97 -5.61
CA LYS A 44 -2.64 8.66 -4.29
C LYS A 44 -2.86 7.21 -3.91
N ILE A 45 -1.97 6.71 -3.05
CA ILE A 45 -2.06 5.39 -2.46
C ILE A 45 -1.98 5.49 -0.94
N ILE A 46 -2.74 4.65 -0.26
CA ILE A 46 -2.67 4.48 1.18
C ILE A 46 -1.84 3.23 1.46
N LEU A 47 -0.83 3.34 2.30
CA LEU A 47 -0.06 2.20 2.78
C LEU A 47 -0.36 2.01 4.27
N LEU A 48 -1.08 0.94 4.59
CA LEU A 48 -1.32 0.55 5.98
C LEU A 48 -0.04 -0.08 6.52
N GLN A 49 0.54 0.50 7.58
CA GLN A 49 1.64 -0.14 8.29
C GLN A 49 1.13 -1.48 8.87
N SER A 50 2.01 -2.48 8.91
CA SER A 50 1.73 -3.88 9.26
C SER A 50 0.55 -4.08 10.23
N PRO A 51 -0.38 -5.03 9.96
CA PRO A 51 -1.51 -5.34 10.84
C PRO A 51 -1.07 -5.95 12.19
N PHE A 52 0.21 -6.30 12.36
CA PHE A 52 0.73 -6.91 13.58
C PHE A 52 1.17 -5.91 14.65
N THR A 53 1.05 -4.60 14.38
CA THR A 53 1.31 -3.56 15.37
C THR A 53 0.00 -3.02 15.93
N SER A 54 -0.09 -2.86 17.26
CA SER A 54 -1.23 -2.24 17.94
C SER A 54 -1.45 -0.78 17.53
N GLU A 55 -0.43 -0.14 16.96
CA GLU A 55 -0.53 1.20 16.39
C GLU A 55 -1.07 1.13 14.95
N ALA A 56 -2.30 1.62 14.77
CA ALA A 56 -2.87 1.85 13.44
C ALA A 56 -2.21 3.10 12.82
N VAL A 57 -1.03 2.90 12.23
CA VAL A 57 -0.34 3.92 11.43
C VAL A 57 -0.57 3.62 9.96
N PHE A 58 -0.88 4.65 9.19
CA PHE A 58 -0.88 4.55 7.74
C PHE A 58 -0.28 5.79 7.10
N PHE A 59 0.22 5.59 5.88
CA PHE A 59 0.84 6.62 5.08
C PHE A 59 0.00 6.89 3.84
N GLU A 60 -0.01 8.15 3.39
CA GLU A 60 -0.54 8.53 2.09
C GLU A 60 0.60 9.06 1.23
N PHE A 61 0.79 8.45 0.06
CA PHE A 61 1.80 8.84 -0.93
C PHE A 61 1.15 9.20 -2.26
N LYS A 62 1.76 10.13 -3.00
CA LYS A 62 1.44 10.30 -4.42
C LYS A 62 2.04 9.16 -5.22
N VAL A 63 1.27 8.58 -6.15
CA VAL A 63 1.73 7.50 -7.03
C VAL A 63 2.96 7.94 -7.84
N ALA A 64 3.01 9.21 -8.26
CA ALA A 64 4.13 9.77 -9.02
C ALA A 64 5.47 9.80 -8.25
N ASP A 65 5.44 9.72 -6.91
CA ASP A 65 6.62 9.74 -6.05
C ASP A 65 7.11 8.33 -5.67
N ILE A 66 6.39 7.28 -6.08
CA ILE A 66 6.83 5.89 -5.91
C ILE A 66 7.89 5.59 -6.96
N LEU A 67 9.13 5.34 -6.50
CA LEU A 67 10.25 5.00 -7.38
C LEU A 67 10.25 3.52 -7.76
N TYR A 68 9.85 2.66 -6.83
CA TYR A 68 9.84 1.21 -7.01
C TYR A 68 8.84 0.55 -6.06
N MET A 69 8.24 -0.55 -6.51
CA MET A 69 7.40 -1.43 -5.70
C MET A 69 7.93 -2.87 -5.82
N GLU A 70 8.04 -3.56 -4.70
CA GLU A 70 8.27 -5.00 -4.63
C GLU A 70 7.10 -5.63 -3.88
N GLU A 71 6.46 -6.63 -4.49
CA GLU A 71 5.48 -7.46 -3.79
C GLU A 71 6.20 -8.45 -2.88
N LEU A 72 5.73 -8.56 -1.64
CA LEU A 72 6.25 -9.50 -0.66
C LEU A 72 5.37 -10.76 -0.62
N PRO A 73 5.90 -11.90 -0.15
CA PRO A 73 5.10 -13.09 0.08
C PRO A 73 3.87 -12.77 0.92
N SER A 74 2.70 -13.20 0.45
CA SER A 74 1.44 -12.94 1.14
C SER A 74 1.39 -13.65 2.49
N ILE A 75 0.93 -12.95 3.52
CA ILE A 75 0.72 -13.55 4.84
C ILE A 75 -0.72 -14.07 4.90
N VAL A 76 -0.87 -15.34 5.27
CA VAL A 76 -2.19 -15.94 5.51
C VAL A 76 -2.49 -15.81 7.00
N THR A 77 -3.59 -15.16 7.34
CA THR A 77 -4.06 -15.06 8.73
C THR A 77 -4.65 -16.38 9.20
N GLU A 78 -4.82 -16.56 10.51
CA GLU A 78 -5.47 -17.74 11.09
C GLU A 78 -6.93 -17.91 10.61
N GLN A 79 -7.55 -16.82 10.15
CA GLN A 79 -8.90 -16.75 9.60
C GLN A 79 -8.94 -17.06 8.09
N GLY A 80 -7.79 -17.37 7.47
CA GLY A 80 -7.68 -17.67 6.04
C GLY A 80 -7.64 -16.45 5.13
N GLU A 81 -7.50 -15.23 5.67
CA GLU A 81 -7.38 -14.02 4.87
C GLU A 81 -5.96 -13.89 4.33
N THR A 82 -5.83 -13.57 3.05
CA THR A 82 -4.53 -13.32 2.41
C THR A 82 -4.23 -11.83 2.45
N ILE A 83 -3.20 -11.44 3.21
CA ILE A 83 -2.72 -10.06 3.30
C ILE A 83 -1.56 -9.89 2.31
N GLN A 84 -1.81 -9.10 1.26
CA GLN A 84 -0.77 -8.70 0.32
C GLN A 84 0.07 -7.58 0.93
N MET A 85 1.36 -7.85 1.10
CA MET A 85 2.33 -6.85 1.56
C MET A 85 3.20 -6.38 0.40
N VAL A 86 3.65 -5.12 0.48
CA VAL A 86 4.57 -4.53 -0.48
C VAL A 86 5.65 -3.73 0.23
N ASN A 87 6.79 -3.62 -0.45
CA ASN A 87 7.83 -2.65 -0.21
C ASN A 87 7.69 -1.51 -1.24
N PHE A 88 7.46 -0.28 -0.77
CA PHE A 88 7.55 0.92 -1.60
C PHE A 88 8.84 1.67 -1.32
N TRP A 89 9.58 2.02 -2.36
CA TRP A 89 10.65 3.02 -2.29
C TRP A 89 10.09 4.36 -2.74
N ILE A 90 9.91 5.26 -1.79
CA ILE A 90 9.37 6.60 -2.03
C ILE A 90 10.51 7.59 -2.24
N LYS A 91 10.41 8.45 -3.25
CA LYS A 91 11.43 9.47 -3.56
C LYS A 91 11.77 10.33 -2.34
N LYS A 92 13.05 10.48 -2.02
CA LYS A 92 13.54 11.40 -0.98
C LYS A 92 13.07 12.83 -1.25
N GLY A 93 12.57 13.51 -0.22
CA GLY A 93 12.03 14.86 -0.31
C GLY A 93 10.61 14.95 -0.86
N ALA A 94 9.97 13.82 -1.22
CA ALA A 94 8.55 13.80 -1.54
C ALA A 94 7.70 14.13 -0.30
N LEU A 95 6.58 14.82 -0.53
CA LEU A 95 5.59 15.10 0.51
C LEU A 95 4.68 13.88 0.69
N ALA A 96 4.55 13.41 1.93
CA ALA A 96 3.66 12.34 2.33
C ALA A 96 2.90 12.73 3.60
N LEU A 97 1.73 12.12 3.82
CA LEU A 97 1.02 12.24 5.09
C LEU A 97 1.23 10.97 5.91
N ARG A 98 1.43 11.14 7.22
CA ARG A 98 1.43 10.05 8.20
C ARG A 98 0.25 10.25 9.13
N PHE A 99 -0.57 9.23 9.26
CA PHE A 99 -1.70 9.20 10.16
C PHE A 99 -1.41 8.19 11.27
N GLN A 100 -1.73 8.56 12.50
CA GLN A 100 -1.63 7.68 13.66
C GLN A 100 -2.92 7.83 14.44
N ALA A 101 -3.61 6.70 14.65
CA ALA A 101 -4.79 6.68 15.49
C ALA A 101 -4.43 7.07 16.94
N PHE A 102 -5.37 7.71 17.62
CA PHE A 102 -5.24 8.08 19.03
C PHE A 102 -6.56 7.79 19.75
N PHE A 103 -6.49 7.56 21.06
CA PHE A 103 -7.67 7.40 21.89
C PHE A 103 -8.25 8.78 22.25
N VAL A 104 -9.51 9.00 21.88
CA VAL A 104 -10.25 10.17 22.34
C VAL A 104 -10.57 10.00 23.83
N GLY A 105 -10.16 10.97 24.65
CA GLY A 105 -10.42 10.96 26.09
C GLY A 105 -9.38 10.23 26.95
N GLY A 106 -8.37 9.60 26.34
CA GLY A 106 -7.27 8.93 27.04
C GLY A 106 -7.71 7.67 27.79
N VAL A 107 -7.32 6.50 27.26
CA VAL A 107 -7.31 5.29 28.08
C VAL A 107 -5.88 4.79 28.06
N SER A 108 -5.09 5.29 29.01
CA SER A 108 -3.84 4.65 29.41
C SER A 108 -4.21 3.33 30.08
N GLY A 109 -3.96 2.22 29.37
CA GLY A 109 -3.86 0.89 29.97
C GLY A 109 -2.49 0.69 30.59
#